data_AF-A0A158EGH7-F1
#
_entry.id   AF-A0A158EGH7-F1
#
_cell.length_a   1.000
_cell.length_b   1.000
_cell.length_c   1.000
_cell.angle_alpha   90.00
_cell.angle_beta   90.00
_cell.angle_gamma   90.00
#
_symmetry.space_group_name_H-M   'P 1'
#
loop_
_entity.id
_entity.type
_entity.pdbx_description
1 polymer ?
#
loop_
_entity_poly.entity_id
_entity_poly.type
_entity_poly.pdbx_seq_one_letter_code
_entity_poly.pdbx_strand_id
1 'polypeptide(L)'
;MTRAIPEHWVERLFDRMQSIWGARFADFWRNSPEPDAVKAVWREGLADLTDNALRRGVAALIHEKAPPTLPRFRELCHVDPMYVAPSVPVLTHEHRITPVGIDNKAKIDAILAKHRLPKREPGPGTDGIKWAFKILREANERDVPLNKLANAQDAIRNWCASHGCSRDDFDENGDWIRDPIARHADDVELPPLVDSPHIYREREPGDDDEEIAA
;
A
#
# COMPACT_ATOMS: atom_id res chain seq x y z
N MET A 1 -10.71 -26.68 -27.31
CA MET A 1 -11.72 -26.89 -26.26
C MET A 1 -11.60 -25.73 -25.29
N THR A 2 -12.57 -24.83 -25.30
CA THR A 2 -12.60 -23.60 -24.49
C THR A 2 -12.83 -23.97 -23.03
N ARG A 3 -11.96 -23.48 -22.15
CA ARG A 3 -12.03 -23.72 -20.70
C ARG A 3 -13.23 -22.97 -20.12
N ALA A 4 -14.35 -23.63 -19.88
CA ALA A 4 -15.51 -22.98 -19.26
C ALA A 4 -15.23 -22.62 -17.78
N ILE A 5 -15.68 -21.45 -17.34
CA ILE A 5 -15.66 -21.09 -15.91
C ILE A 5 -16.61 -22.02 -15.13
N PRO A 6 -16.32 -22.37 -13.87
CA PRO A 6 -17.23 -23.13 -13.02
C PRO A 6 -18.60 -22.47 -12.87
N GLU A 7 -19.65 -23.29 -12.88
CA GLU A 7 -21.05 -22.85 -12.81
C GLU A 7 -21.37 -21.96 -11.61
N HIS A 8 -21.01 -22.45 -10.42
CA HIS A 8 -21.21 -21.76 -9.15
C HIS A 8 -20.63 -20.34 -9.15
N TRP A 9 -19.60 -20.07 -9.96
CA TRP A 9 -19.03 -18.74 -10.04
C TRP A 9 -19.95 -17.77 -10.76
N VAL A 10 -20.54 -18.19 -11.89
CA VAL A 10 -21.49 -17.38 -12.66
C VAL A 10 -22.79 -17.19 -11.90
N GLU A 11 -23.25 -18.19 -11.14
CA GLU A 11 -24.41 -18.03 -10.26
C GLU A 11 -24.19 -16.93 -9.23
N ARG A 12 -23.07 -16.97 -8.49
CA ARG A 12 -22.74 -15.90 -7.53
C ARG A 12 -22.60 -14.53 -8.19
N LEU A 13 -22.14 -14.48 -9.44
CA LEU A 13 -22.07 -13.22 -10.18
C LEU A 13 -23.47 -12.67 -10.42
N PHE A 14 -24.41 -13.51 -10.89
CA PHE A 14 -25.80 -13.11 -11.13
C PHE A 14 -26.52 -12.72 -9.83
N ASP A 15 -26.30 -13.46 -8.73
CA ASP A 15 -26.84 -13.11 -7.42
C ASP A 15 -26.34 -11.73 -6.96
N ARG A 16 -25.06 -11.43 -7.21
CA ARG A 16 -24.48 -10.12 -6.90
C ARG A 16 -25.08 -9.02 -7.78
N MET A 17 -25.26 -9.26 -9.08
CA MET A 17 -25.92 -8.29 -9.96
C MET A 17 -27.37 -8.04 -9.54
N GLN A 18 -28.11 -9.09 -9.21
CA GLN A 18 -29.47 -8.97 -8.69
C GLN A 18 -29.51 -8.17 -7.39
N SER A 19 -28.52 -8.33 -6.52
CA SER A 19 -28.40 -7.55 -5.28
C SER A 19 -28.10 -6.06 -5.53
N ILE A 20 -27.31 -5.73 -6.56
CA ILE A 20 -26.95 -4.34 -6.90
C ILE A 20 -28.13 -3.58 -7.51
N TRP A 21 -28.84 -4.20 -8.47
CA TRP A 21 -29.89 -3.51 -9.24
C TRP A 21 -31.32 -3.88 -8.84
N GLY A 22 -31.53 -4.90 -8.00
CA GLY A 22 -32.83 -5.31 -7.49
C GLY A 22 -33.86 -5.59 -8.60
N ALA A 23 -35.05 -4.99 -8.47
CA ALA A 23 -36.15 -5.13 -9.44
C ALA A 23 -35.74 -4.77 -10.88
N ARG A 24 -34.84 -3.79 -11.04
CA ARG A 24 -34.35 -3.37 -12.36
C ARG A 24 -33.56 -4.46 -13.07
N PHE A 25 -32.90 -5.35 -12.32
CA PHE A 25 -32.24 -6.53 -12.89
C PHE A 25 -33.28 -7.50 -13.46
N ALA A 26 -34.32 -7.82 -12.69
CA ALA A 26 -35.40 -8.70 -13.14
C ALA A 26 -36.13 -8.14 -14.37
N ASP A 27 -36.36 -6.82 -14.41
CA ASP A 27 -36.98 -6.15 -15.55
C ASP A 27 -36.13 -6.22 -16.81
N PHE A 28 -34.81 -6.07 -16.68
CA PHE A 28 -33.88 -6.12 -17.80
C PHE A 28 -33.87 -7.50 -18.48
N TRP A 29 -34.02 -8.57 -17.71
CA TRP A 29 -33.99 -9.96 -18.19
C TRP A 29 -35.38 -10.59 -18.39
N ARG A 30 -36.47 -9.84 -18.18
CA ARG A 30 -37.87 -10.32 -18.22
C ARG A 30 -38.25 -11.05 -19.52
N ASN A 31 -37.68 -10.63 -20.65
CA ASN A 31 -37.94 -11.21 -21.97
C ASN A 31 -36.72 -11.98 -22.54
N SER A 32 -35.77 -12.33 -21.69
CA SER A 32 -34.59 -13.08 -22.08
C SER A 32 -34.93 -14.56 -22.29
N PRO A 33 -34.19 -15.29 -23.16
CA PRO A 33 -34.18 -16.75 -23.13
C PRO A 33 -33.89 -17.29 -21.73
N GLU A 34 -34.26 -18.56 -21.53
CA GLU A 34 -34.16 -19.30 -20.27
C GLU A 34 -32.88 -18.96 -19.48
N PRO A 35 -32.98 -18.68 -18.16
CA PRO A 35 -31.85 -18.20 -17.35
C PRO A 35 -30.60 -19.07 -17.44
N ASP A 36 -30.78 -20.39 -17.56
CA ASP A 36 -29.68 -21.35 -17.62
C ASP A 36 -28.92 -21.27 -18.95
N ALA A 37 -29.62 -21.03 -20.06
CA ALA A 37 -29.00 -20.80 -21.36
C ALA A 37 -28.15 -19.52 -21.35
N VAL A 38 -28.64 -18.46 -20.69
CA VAL A 38 -27.87 -17.22 -20.53
C VAL A 38 -26.60 -17.47 -19.72
N LYS A 39 -26.72 -18.15 -18.56
CA LYS A 39 -25.56 -18.49 -17.73
C LYS A 39 -24.54 -19.34 -18.48
N ALA A 40 -24.97 -20.29 -19.30
CA ALA A 40 -24.08 -21.11 -20.13
C ALA A 40 -23.25 -20.26 -21.10
N VAL A 41 -23.89 -19.32 -21.81
CA VAL A 41 -23.22 -18.37 -22.71
C VAL A 41 -22.23 -17.48 -21.95
N TRP A 42 -22.58 -17.04 -20.73
CA TRP A 42 -21.66 -16.28 -19.88
C TRP A 42 -20.45 -17.11 -19.44
N ARG A 43 -20.63 -18.39 -19.11
CA ARG A 43 -19.52 -19.29 -18.73
C ARG A 43 -18.51 -19.46 -19.87
N GLU A 44 -18.99 -19.57 -21.10
CA GLU A 44 -18.15 -19.67 -22.29
C GLU A 44 -17.50 -18.33 -22.63
N GLY A 45 -18.24 -17.23 -22.55
CA GLY A 45 -17.75 -15.90 -22.91
C GLY A 45 -16.75 -15.29 -21.92
N LEU A 46 -16.63 -15.86 -20.72
CA LEU A 46 -15.65 -15.46 -19.71
C LEU A 46 -14.46 -16.42 -19.60
N ALA A 47 -14.47 -17.53 -20.36
CA ALA A 47 -13.47 -18.59 -20.35
C ALA A 47 -12.02 -18.11 -20.55
N ASP A 48 -11.84 -17.02 -21.30
CA ASP A 48 -10.57 -16.44 -21.71
C ASP A 48 -10.03 -15.40 -20.71
N LEU A 49 -10.80 -15.03 -19.70
CA LEU A 49 -10.43 -14.02 -18.71
C LEU A 49 -9.66 -14.62 -17.54
N THR A 50 -8.69 -13.86 -17.02
CA THR A 50 -7.96 -14.23 -15.80
C THR A 50 -8.77 -13.90 -14.55
N ASP A 51 -8.51 -14.61 -13.44
CA ASP A 51 -9.15 -14.34 -12.14
C ASP A 51 -9.05 -12.87 -11.72
N ASN A 52 -7.92 -12.22 -11.99
CA ASN A 52 -7.72 -10.79 -11.71
C ASN A 52 -8.61 -9.90 -12.58
N ALA A 53 -8.80 -10.24 -13.86
CA ALA A 53 -9.72 -9.52 -14.74
C ALA A 53 -11.17 -9.64 -14.27
N LEU A 54 -11.59 -10.84 -13.87
CA LEU A 54 -12.93 -11.08 -13.33
C LEU A 54 -13.17 -10.31 -12.03
N ARG A 55 -12.22 -10.32 -11.09
CA ARG A 55 -12.33 -9.53 -9.84
C ARG A 55 -12.48 -8.03 -10.11
N ARG A 56 -11.75 -7.51 -11.09
CA ARG A 56 -11.89 -6.11 -11.52
C ARG A 56 -13.27 -5.83 -12.11
N GLY A 57 -13.74 -6.68 -13.02
CA GLY A 57 -15.08 -6.54 -13.60
C GLY A 57 -16.16 -6.53 -12.51
N VAL A 58 -16.06 -7.42 -11.52
CA VAL A 58 -16.98 -7.47 -10.37
C VAL A 58 -16.92 -6.20 -9.52
N ALA A 59 -15.73 -5.63 -9.30
CA ALA A 59 -15.58 -4.38 -8.56
C ALA A 59 -16.17 -3.19 -9.33
N ALA A 60 -16.03 -3.17 -10.66
CA ALA A 60 -16.53 -2.09 -11.51
C ALA A 60 -18.07 -2.06 -11.62
N LEU A 61 -18.76 -3.16 -11.31
CA LEU A 61 -20.22 -3.26 -11.37
C LEU A 61 -20.94 -2.18 -10.55
N ILE A 62 -20.38 -1.76 -9.41
CA ILE A 62 -21.03 -0.77 -8.53
C ILE A 62 -21.10 0.63 -9.15
N HIS A 63 -20.25 0.91 -10.14
CA HIS A 63 -20.21 2.19 -10.83
C HIS A 63 -21.11 2.22 -12.08
N GLU A 64 -21.69 1.07 -12.46
CA GLU A 64 -22.55 0.97 -13.63
C GLU A 64 -23.99 1.40 -13.35
N LYS A 65 -24.54 2.21 -14.27
CA LYS A 65 -25.89 2.77 -14.14
C LYS A 65 -27.00 1.75 -14.42
N ALA A 66 -26.67 0.66 -15.09
CA ALA A 66 -27.59 -0.39 -15.50
C ALA A 66 -26.91 -1.77 -15.39
N PRO A 67 -27.70 -2.85 -15.27
CA PRO A 67 -27.16 -4.21 -15.38
C PRO A 67 -26.37 -4.38 -16.68
N PRO A 68 -25.11 -4.86 -16.63
CA PRO A 68 -24.31 -5.03 -17.83
C PRO A 68 -24.75 -6.26 -18.62
N THR A 69 -24.63 -6.18 -19.95
CA THR A 69 -24.67 -7.35 -20.84
C THR A 69 -23.32 -8.06 -20.82
N LEU A 70 -23.22 -9.29 -21.36
CA LEU A 70 -21.96 -10.04 -21.41
C LEU A 70 -20.81 -9.24 -22.09
N PRO A 71 -21.00 -8.62 -23.27
CA PRO A 71 -19.96 -7.79 -23.89
C PRO A 71 -19.55 -6.63 -22.99
N ARG A 72 -20.52 -5.94 -22.38
CA ARG A 72 -20.25 -4.82 -21.47
C ARG A 72 -19.47 -5.28 -20.25
N PHE A 73 -19.81 -6.43 -19.67
CA PHE A 73 -19.07 -6.98 -18.54
C PHE A 73 -17.63 -7.37 -18.91
N ARG A 74 -17.40 -7.87 -20.13
CA ARG A 74 -16.05 -8.11 -20.64
C ARG A 74 -15.25 -6.82 -20.73
N GLU A 75 -15.84 -5.74 -21.25
CA GLU A 75 -15.20 -4.41 -21.26
C GLU A 75 -14.77 -3.98 -19.84
N LEU A 76 -15.61 -4.20 -18.82
CA LEU A 76 -15.30 -3.90 -17.42
C LEU A 76 -14.17 -4.77 -16.85
N CYS A 77 -13.99 -5.99 -17.36
CA CYS A 77 -12.91 -6.88 -16.94
C CYS A 77 -11.55 -6.45 -17.53
N HIS A 78 -11.57 -5.74 -18.66
CA HIS A 78 -10.38 -5.18 -19.27
C HIS A 78 -9.95 -3.90 -18.57
N VAL A 79 -8.64 -3.72 -18.43
CA VAL A 79 -8.07 -2.44 -18.04
C VAL A 79 -8.00 -1.61 -19.31
N ASP A 80 -8.61 -0.42 -19.31
CA ASP A 80 -8.41 0.53 -20.40
C ASP A 80 -6.90 0.73 -20.60
N PRO A 81 -6.36 0.54 -21.82
CA PRO A 81 -4.93 0.71 -22.10
C PRO A 81 -4.36 2.04 -21.61
N MET A 82 -5.21 3.06 -21.43
CA MET A 82 -4.79 4.35 -20.90
C MET A 82 -4.44 4.31 -19.40
N TYR A 83 -5.00 3.38 -18.62
CA TYR A 83 -4.68 3.14 -17.20
C TYR A 83 -3.74 1.95 -16.98
N VAL A 84 -3.51 1.12 -18.01
CA VAL A 84 -2.32 0.27 -18.03
C VAL A 84 -1.15 1.20 -18.30
N ALA A 85 -0.54 1.72 -17.23
CA ALA A 85 0.75 2.40 -17.39
C ALA A 85 1.62 1.46 -18.25
N PRO A 86 2.03 1.88 -19.47
CA PRO A 86 2.65 0.99 -20.46
C PRO A 86 3.80 0.34 -19.76
N SER A 87 3.69 -0.98 -19.48
CA SER A 87 4.47 -1.74 -18.49
C SER A 87 5.65 -0.91 -18.03
N VAL A 88 5.44 -0.07 -17.00
CA VAL A 88 6.47 0.90 -16.61
C VAL A 88 7.69 0.02 -16.44
N PRO A 89 8.77 0.21 -17.24
CA PRO A 89 9.90 -0.68 -17.16
C PRO A 89 10.20 -0.76 -15.68
N VAL A 90 10.22 -1.99 -15.12
CA VAL A 90 10.58 -2.24 -13.73
C VAL A 90 11.71 -1.27 -13.44
N LEU A 91 11.62 -0.47 -12.37
CA LEU A 91 12.65 0.50 -12.03
C LEU A 91 13.97 -0.25 -11.82
N THR A 92 14.65 -0.57 -12.93
CA THR A 92 15.98 -1.08 -12.95
C THR A 92 16.81 0.13 -12.59
N HIS A 93 17.77 -0.06 -11.69
CA HIS A 93 18.77 0.96 -11.36
C HIS A 93 19.68 1.32 -12.57
N GLU A 94 19.22 1.10 -13.81
CA GLU A 94 19.93 1.34 -15.06
C GLU A 94 19.88 2.80 -15.51
N HIS A 95 19.20 3.70 -14.80
CA HIS A 95 19.35 5.14 -15.04
C HIS A 95 20.78 5.55 -14.71
N ARG A 96 21.59 5.50 -15.77
CA ARG A 96 23.02 5.83 -15.83
C ARG A 96 23.26 7.15 -15.11
N ILE A 97 24.26 7.13 -14.23
CA ILE A 97 24.88 8.35 -13.68
C ILE A 97 25.05 9.33 -14.84
N THR A 98 24.40 10.50 -14.76
CA THR A 98 24.55 11.55 -15.78
C THR A 98 26.01 11.97 -15.83
N PRO A 99 26.54 12.49 -16.95
CA PRO A 99 27.91 13.00 -17.00
C PRO A 99 28.21 13.99 -15.85
N VAL A 100 27.22 14.85 -15.53
CA VAL A 100 27.24 15.75 -14.38
C VAL A 100 27.32 15.00 -13.04
N GLY A 101 26.61 13.88 -12.90
CA GLY A 101 26.67 13.01 -11.73
C GLY A 101 28.05 12.36 -11.53
N ILE A 102 28.76 12.02 -12.62
CA ILE A 102 30.13 11.48 -12.56
C ILE A 102 31.07 12.56 -12.03
N ASP A 103 30.99 13.78 -12.58
CA ASP A 103 31.82 14.91 -12.15
C ASP A 103 31.55 15.28 -10.69
N ASN A 104 30.28 15.28 -10.27
CA ASN A 104 29.90 15.56 -8.89
C ASN A 104 30.39 14.48 -7.93
N LYS A 105 30.31 13.20 -8.31
CA LYS A 105 30.89 12.11 -7.52
C LYS A 105 32.41 12.27 -7.38
N ALA A 106 33.11 12.60 -8.46
CA ALA A 106 34.56 12.84 -8.43
C ALA A 106 34.92 14.02 -7.50
N LYS A 107 34.14 15.10 -7.52
CA LYS A 107 34.30 16.22 -6.57
C LYS A 107 34.10 15.78 -5.12
N ILE A 108 33.07 14.98 -4.84
CA ILE A 108 32.80 14.46 -3.50
C ILE A 108 33.95 13.56 -3.03
N ASP A 109 34.42 12.63 -3.87
CA ASP A 109 35.54 11.75 -3.55
C ASP A 109 36.84 12.53 -3.28
N ALA A 110 37.11 13.60 -4.05
CA ALA A 110 38.25 14.48 -3.82
C ALA A 110 38.16 15.25 -2.49
N ILE A 111 36.97 15.73 -2.12
CA ILE A 111 36.72 16.39 -0.83
C ILE A 111 36.94 15.38 0.31
N LEU A 112 36.38 14.18 0.21
CA LEU A 112 36.55 13.12 1.22
C LEU A 112 38.02 12.75 1.42
N ALA A 113 38.78 12.59 0.32
CA ALA A 113 40.21 12.31 0.35
C ALA A 113 41.02 13.46 0.98
N LYS A 114 40.71 14.71 0.61
CA LYS A 114 41.36 15.91 1.17
C LYS A 114 41.16 16.02 2.69
N HIS A 115 39.97 15.67 3.17
CA HIS A 115 39.62 15.78 4.59
C HIS A 115 39.86 14.48 5.39
N ARG A 116 40.44 13.44 4.77
CA ARG A 116 40.66 12.11 5.37
C ARG A 116 39.42 11.56 6.09
N LEU A 117 38.23 11.85 5.55
CA LEU A 117 36.98 11.39 6.13
C LEU A 117 36.81 9.90 5.79
N PRO A 118 36.56 9.02 6.76
CA PRO A 118 36.30 7.62 6.47
C PRO A 118 35.03 7.51 5.63
N LYS A 119 35.14 6.83 4.47
CA LYS A 119 33.97 6.47 3.68
C LYS A 119 33.18 5.46 4.50
N ARG A 120 32.05 5.89 5.06
CA ARG A 120 31.19 5.01 5.86
C ARG A 120 30.53 4.00 4.93
N GLU A 121 30.90 2.73 5.05
CA GLU A 121 30.24 1.67 4.30
C GLU A 121 28.77 1.59 4.75
N PRO A 122 27.81 1.37 3.83
CA PRO A 122 26.44 1.04 4.21
C PRO A 122 26.47 -0.30 4.97
N GLY A 123 26.49 -0.24 6.30
CA GLY A 123 26.45 -1.43 7.14
C GLY A 123 25.11 -2.15 6.97
N PRO A 124 25.09 -3.49 6.97
CA PRO A 124 23.86 -4.28 6.88
C PRO A 124 23.17 -4.29 8.24
N GLY A 125 22.07 -3.56 8.41
CA GLY A 125 21.23 -3.63 9.61
C GLY A 125 21.58 -2.65 10.73
N THR A 126 20.92 -2.83 11.88
CA THR A 126 20.66 -1.96 13.05
C THR A 126 21.83 -1.16 13.68
N ASP A 127 23.03 -1.23 13.13
CA ASP A 127 24.22 -0.46 13.52
C ASP A 127 24.22 0.99 13.01
N GLY A 128 23.27 1.32 12.11
CA GLY A 128 23.13 2.64 11.52
C GLY A 128 22.87 3.77 12.52
N ILE A 129 22.21 3.49 13.65
CA ILE A 129 21.85 4.50 14.67
C ILE A 129 22.83 4.57 15.86
N LYS A 130 23.61 3.51 16.12
CA LYS A 130 24.50 3.41 17.29
C LYS A 130 25.48 4.59 17.43
N TRP A 131 25.95 5.13 16.31
CA TRP A 131 26.83 6.31 16.32
C TRP A 131 26.17 7.52 17.00
N ALA A 132 24.87 7.73 16.81
CA ALA A 132 24.17 8.90 17.34
C ALA A 132 24.05 8.81 18.87
N PHE A 133 23.72 7.63 19.41
CA PHE A 133 23.70 7.39 20.85
C PHE A 133 25.10 7.53 21.48
N LYS A 134 26.15 7.08 20.77
CA LYS A 134 27.54 7.27 21.20
C LYS A 134 27.92 8.76 21.29
N ILE A 135 27.44 9.61 20.38
CA ILE A 135 27.69 11.06 20.42
C ILE A 135 26.95 11.73 21.58
N LEU A 136 25.70 11.36 21.85
CA LEU A 136 24.97 11.86 23.03
C LEU A 136 25.69 11.54 24.34
N ARG A 137 26.26 10.34 24.45
CA ARG A 137 27.04 9.95 25.63
C ARG A 137 28.37 10.69 25.71
N GLU A 138 29.10 10.79 24.59
CA GLU A 138 30.36 11.55 24.52
C GLU A 138 30.14 13.00 24.98
N ALA A 139 29.00 13.61 24.63
CA ALA A 139 28.64 14.96 25.05
C ALA A 139 28.33 15.11 26.55
N ASN A 140 28.04 14.01 27.25
CA ASN A 140 27.84 14.01 28.71
C ASN A 140 29.18 13.96 29.47
N GLU A 141 30.22 13.43 28.83
CA GLU A 141 31.55 13.27 29.42
C GLU A 141 32.56 14.31 28.93
N ARG A 142 32.35 14.87 27.74
CA ARG A 142 33.27 15.77 27.04
C ARG A 142 32.50 16.84 26.28
N ASP A 143 33.18 17.96 26.01
CA ASP A 143 32.62 18.98 25.14
C ASP A 143 32.61 18.49 23.69
N VAL A 144 31.43 18.46 23.08
CA VAL A 144 31.19 17.97 21.73
C VAL A 144 30.65 19.12 20.88
N PRO A 145 31.12 19.30 19.63
CA PRO A 145 30.62 20.37 18.77
C PRO A 145 29.09 20.33 18.63
N LEU A 146 28.42 21.47 18.83
CA LEU A 146 26.95 21.61 18.82
C LEU A 146 26.31 20.99 17.57
N ASN A 147 26.92 21.15 16.39
CA ASN A 147 26.41 20.58 15.15
C ASN A 147 26.43 19.04 15.17
N LYS A 148 27.44 18.43 15.81
CA LYS A 148 27.55 16.97 15.97
C LYS A 148 26.47 16.46 16.93
N LEU A 149 26.20 17.21 17.99
CA LEU A 149 25.16 16.91 18.98
C LEU A 149 23.75 17.00 18.37
N ALA A 150 23.46 18.08 17.64
CA ALA A 150 22.16 18.29 16.99
C ALA A 150 21.87 17.19 15.95
N ASN A 151 22.85 16.84 15.11
CA ASN A 151 22.72 15.77 14.13
C ASN A 151 22.47 14.40 14.76
N ALA A 152 23.08 14.14 15.92
CA ALA A 152 22.84 12.91 16.67
C ALA A 152 21.42 12.88 17.27
N GLN A 153 20.97 13.99 17.86
CA GLN A 153 19.62 14.13 18.41
C GLN A 153 18.53 13.96 17.35
N ASP A 154 18.70 14.58 16.18
CA ASP A 154 17.76 14.46 15.07
C ASP A 154 17.69 13.04 14.51
N ALA A 155 18.85 12.38 14.38
CA ALA A 155 18.91 10.98 13.94
C ALA A 155 18.17 10.05 14.92
N ILE A 156 18.36 10.24 16.23
CA ILE A 156 17.67 9.44 17.27
C ILE A 156 16.18 9.70 17.26
N ARG A 157 15.76 10.96 17.18
CA ARG A 157 14.33 11.33 17.12
C ARG A 157 13.63 10.66 15.94
N ASN A 158 14.21 10.75 14.75
CA ASN A 158 13.63 10.16 13.54
C ASN A 158 13.63 8.62 13.58
N TRP A 159 14.68 8.03 14.18
CA TRP A 159 14.77 6.59 14.36
C TRP A 159 13.74 6.06 15.37
N CYS A 160 13.59 6.69 16.54
CA CYS A 160 12.59 6.25 17.52
C CYS A 160 11.15 6.53 17.09
N ALA A 161 10.90 7.56 16.27
CA ALA A 161 9.58 7.75 15.67
C ALA A 161 9.16 6.61 14.74
N SER A 162 10.12 5.92 14.10
CA SER A 162 9.86 4.82 13.17
C SER A 162 9.95 3.44 13.80
N HIS A 163 10.76 3.27 14.86
CA HIS A 163 11.07 1.96 15.45
C HIS A 163 10.66 1.82 16.92
N GLY A 164 10.06 2.84 17.54
CA GLY A 164 9.51 2.76 18.90
C GLY A 164 10.54 2.51 20.01
N CYS A 165 11.77 3.05 19.89
CA CYS A 165 12.83 2.83 20.88
C CYS A 165 12.71 3.69 22.15
N SER A 166 13.16 3.11 23.27
CA SER A 166 13.44 3.79 24.54
C SER A 166 14.95 3.95 24.74
N ARG A 167 15.37 4.95 25.52
CA ARG A 167 16.78 5.17 25.88
C ARG A 167 17.39 3.98 26.65
N ASP A 168 16.55 3.21 27.32
CA ASP A 168 16.93 2.08 28.18
C ASP A 168 17.22 0.79 27.40
N ASP A 169 17.20 0.85 26.07
CA ASP A 169 17.38 -0.31 25.19
C ASP A 169 18.86 -0.67 24.94
N PHE A 170 19.79 0.15 25.46
CA PHE A 170 21.23 0.07 25.20
C PHE A 170 22.06 -0.05 26.49
N ASP A 171 23.14 -0.84 26.43
CA ASP A 171 24.03 -1.11 27.56
C ASP A 171 25.11 -0.03 27.72
N GLU A 172 25.98 -0.23 28.72
CA GLU A 172 27.13 0.63 29.00
C GLU A 172 28.12 0.76 27.85
N ASN A 173 28.08 -0.14 26.85
CA ASN A 173 28.93 -0.12 25.67
C ASN A 173 28.22 0.44 24.42
N GLY A 174 26.89 0.61 24.48
CA GLY A 174 26.06 1.07 23.36
C GLY A 174 25.57 -0.08 22.46
N ASP A 175 25.66 -1.31 22.95
CA ASP A 175 25.07 -2.50 22.35
C ASP A 175 23.66 -2.73 22.91
N TRP A 176 22.84 -3.45 22.14
CA TRP A 176 21.44 -3.68 22.48
C TRP A 176 21.33 -4.59 23.71
N ILE A 177 20.69 -4.12 24.79
CA ILE A 177 20.35 -4.97 25.95
C ILE A 177 19.21 -5.93 25.60
N ARG A 178 18.28 -5.47 24.75
CA ARG A 178 17.17 -6.26 24.19
C ARG A 178 17.12 -6.04 22.68
N ASP A 179 17.11 -7.12 21.92
CA ASP A 179 17.04 -7.05 20.45
C ASP A 179 15.73 -6.34 20.03
N PRO A 180 15.79 -5.21 19.30
CA PRO A 180 14.61 -4.49 18.84
C PRO A 180 13.72 -5.33 17.90
N ILE A 181 14.24 -6.39 17.28
CA ILE A 181 13.46 -7.32 16.46
C ILE A 181 12.55 -8.20 17.34
N ALA A 182 12.96 -8.53 18.56
CA ALA A 182 12.22 -9.41 19.46
C ALA A 182 10.92 -8.77 20.01
N ARG A 183 10.85 -7.43 20.10
CA ARG A 183 9.64 -6.73 20.58
C ARG A 183 8.43 -6.84 19.65
N HIS A 184 8.65 -7.18 18.38
CA HIS A 184 7.55 -7.26 17.41
C HIS A 184 6.81 -8.60 17.42
N ALA A 185 7.34 -9.64 18.08
CA ALA A 185 6.74 -10.97 18.02
C ALA A 185 5.83 -11.31 19.21
N ASP A 186 6.15 -10.87 20.43
CA ASP A 186 5.59 -11.54 21.62
C ASP A 186 4.64 -10.69 22.51
N ASP A 187 4.49 -9.37 22.29
CA ASP A 187 3.77 -8.50 23.23
C ASP A 187 2.52 -7.76 22.66
N VAL A 188 1.99 -8.14 21.49
CA VAL A 188 0.72 -7.56 21.00
C VAL A 188 -0.47 -8.43 21.45
N GLU A 189 -0.94 -8.22 22.67
CA GLU A 189 -2.34 -8.53 22.99
C GLU A 189 -3.22 -7.54 22.22
N LEU A 190 -3.81 -8.01 21.12
CA LEU A 190 -4.79 -7.22 20.37
C LEU A 190 -5.99 -6.92 21.29
N PRO A 191 -6.44 -5.67 21.40
CA PRO A 191 -7.61 -5.34 22.20
C PRO A 191 -8.83 -6.10 21.67
N PRO A 192 -9.74 -6.57 22.54
CA PRO A 192 -10.97 -7.21 22.09
C PRO A 192 -11.77 -6.22 21.24
N LEU A 193 -12.31 -6.70 20.13
CA LEU A 193 -13.10 -5.91 19.19
C LEU A 193 -14.27 -5.25 19.94
N VAL A 194 -14.25 -3.93 20.07
CA VAL A 194 -15.39 -3.17 20.61
C VAL A 194 -16.27 -2.79 19.43
N ASP A 195 -17.54 -3.21 19.46
CA ASP A 195 -18.51 -2.82 18.44
C ASP A 195 -18.62 -1.29 18.38
N SER A 196 -18.33 -0.72 17.22
CA SER A 196 -18.34 0.73 17.02
C SER A 196 -19.77 1.28 17.14
N PRO A 197 -20.05 2.22 18.07
CA PRO A 197 -21.40 2.72 18.34
C PRO A 197 -21.97 3.61 17.23
N HIS A 198 -21.21 3.86 16.16
CA HIS A 198 -21.61 4.74 15.05
C HIS A 198 -22.27 4.00 13.88
N ILE A 199 -22.38 2.67 13.94
CA ILE A 199 -22.97 1.88 12.85
C ILE A 199 -24.51 1.77 13.01
N TYR A 200 -25.06 2.05 14.20
CA TYR A 200 -26.50 1.91 14.49
C TYR A 200 -27.15 3.12 15.18
N ARG A 201 -26.79 4.36 14.82
CA ARG A 201 -27.67 5.49 15.10
C ARG A 201 -28.50 5.79 13.87
N GLU A 202 -29.82 5.66 14.00
CA GLU A 202 -30.79 6.14 13.02
C GLU A 202 -30.48 7.61 12.74
N ARG A 203 -30.13 7.90 11.48
CA ARG A 203 -29.77 9.24 11.03
C ARG A 203 -31.06 10.06 10.90
N GLU A 204 -31.24 11.08 11.72
CA GLU A 204 -32.36 12.01 11.57
C GLU A 204 -32.23 12.81 10.26
N PRO A 205 -33.30 12.96 9.46
CA PRO A 205 -33.24 13.68 8.19
C PRO A 205 -33.35 15.21 8.41
N GLY A 206 -32.31 15.92 8.01
CA GLY A 206 -32.35 17.36 7.66
C GLY A 206 -31.76 18.30 8.70
N ASP A 207 -30.52 18.76 8.49
CA ASP A 207 -30.02 20.00 9.13
C ASP A 207 -28.87 20.73 8.38
N ASP A 208 -28.45 20.29 7.17
CA ASP A 208 -27.22 20.82 6.53
C ASP A 208 -27.45 21.63 5.22
N ASP A 209 -28.67 22.08 4.92
CA ASP A 209 -28.98 22.81 3.66
C ASP A 209 -28.94 24.35 3.73
N GLU A 210 -28.47 24.98 4.81
CA GLU A 210 -28.35 26.45 4.87
C GLU A 210 -26.98 26.91 5.38
N GLU A 211 -25.98 27.03 4.50
CA GLU A 211 -24.95 28.10 4.54
C GLU A 211 -23.92 28.01 3.37
N ILE A 212 -24.36 28.15 2.12
CA ILE A 212 -23.47 28.68 1.06
C ILE A 212 -24.26 29.68 0.21
N ALA A 213 -24.54 30.83 0.80
CA ALA A 213 -24.92 32.04 0.07
C ALA A 213 -24.25 33.26 0.72
N ALA A 214 -23.05 33.59 0.24
CA ALA A 214 -22.46 34.93 0.27
C ALA A 214 -21.36 35.04 -0.80
#